data_AF-A0A2V9H0S8-F1
#
_entry.id   AF-A0A2V9H0S8-F1
#
_cell.length_a   1.000
_cell.length_b   1.000
_cell.length_c   1.000
_cell.angle_alpha   90.00
_cell.angle_beta   90.00
_cell.angle_gamma   90.00
#
_symmetry.space_group_name_H-M   'P 1'
#
loop_
_entity.id
_entity.type
_entity.pdbx_description
1 polymer ?
#
loop_
_entity_poly.entity_id
_entity_poly.type
_entity_poly.pdbx_seq_one_letter_code
_entity_poly.pdbx_strand_id
1 'polypeptide(L)'
;MLRAQHASTVSLWHRIGYVKDTLAILDQAKQLSGGRVFVVNWIAGIVHTELPNFFGQRTAAQDELAWCLKNADKAPHAGWLREVYYHLGKLALADGEQAQAQGYLRRSGYQGFDRPVTLVTPFSEDLASGHAFAPRRIAEIVPGRVYALSGFEFTEYYFVVSDDGRQLIGIDAGTRADAAKVAYEALGAYAPSLPELTTVFITHSHWDHVGGHKYFRALNPRLRFYARSNYQEEIAREVDAPGNFGTQFFGERFSLDDVGSFKPDVTIAGHTDLKIGGTRIELIPVHGGETHDAMFIHLPDQGVMFVGDFIMPYLGAPFVEEGDFQGLLDAIDVVVEKHPPHLLHGHEPLTRNFASATMLAQLKIDLVWLREQVLTAVRRGDERAAIHQANLIPPSLLGGQPDVYQPYFILREHVIDRLYQQNVGYWQPDLEGLEHLGRADRAELFVDYLGLSEKQLVRTVERLAADGKYELAASLLEWSGSRFEHSTSVANAKRLVYLKLMEKHQNTDPFKYIIYSGKISEQTPQLASGQ
;
A
#
# COMPACT_ATOMS: atom_id res chain seq x y z
N MET A 1 -0.92 9.42 -20.91
CA MET A 1 -1.28 8.04 -21.32
C MET A 1 -2.69 7.94 -21.91
N LEU A 2 -3.73 8.36 -21.17
CA LEU A 2 -5.14 8.24 -21.59
C LEU A 2 -5.39 8.70 -23.04
N ARG A 3 -4.89 9.89 -23.42
CA ARG A 3 -5.01 10.39 -24.80
C ARG A 3 -4.35 9.42 -25.80
N ALA A 4 -3.05 9.11 -25.66
CA ALA A 4 -2.34 8.18 -26.56
C ALA A 4 -2.96 6.77 -26.66
N GLN A 5 -3.45 6.22 -25.54
CA GLN A 5 -4.05 4.88 -25.47
C GLN A 5 -5.44 4.82 -26.14
N HIS A 6 -6.14 5.96 -26.27
CA HIS A 6 -7.39 6.06 -27.02
C HIS A 6 -7.20 6.28 -28.53
N ALA A 7 -5.97 6.27 -29.05
CA ALA A 7 -5.76 6.42 -30.50
C ALA A 7 -6.55 5.36 -31.32
N SER A 8 -6.73 4.15 -30.78
CA SER A 8 -7.51 3.07 -31.41
C SER A 8 -9.00 3.39 -31.57
N THR A 9 -9.57 4.27 -30.74
CA THR A 9 -10.97 4.74 -30.80
C THR A 9 -11.13 6.00 -31.64
N VAL A 10 -10.02 6.65 -32.03
CA VAL A 10 -10.01 7.76 -33.00
C VAL A 10 -10.04 7.20 -34.43
N SER A 11 -10.86 7.83 -35.29
CA SER A 11 -10.95 7.49 -36.72
C SER A 11 -9.56 7.50 -37.37
N LEU A 12 -9.33 6.54 -38.28
CA LEU A 12 -8.02 6.33 -38.92
C LEU A 12 -7.46 7.64 -39.54
N TRP A 13 -8.34 8.49 -40.07
CA TRP A 13 -8.02 9.76 -40.71
C TRP A 13 -7.49 10.84 -39.76
N HIS A 14 -7.87 10.78 -38.47
CA HIS A 14 -7.47 11.77 -37.46
C HIS A 14 -6.39 11.26 -36.51
N ARG A 15 -6.10 9.95 -36.53
CA ARG A 15 -5.19 9.28 -35.59
C ARG A 15 -3.78 9.86 -35.60
N ILE A 16 -3.24 10.18 -36.79
CA ILE A 16 -1.90 10.77 -36.91
C ILE A 16 -1.85 12.16 -36.28
N GLY A 17 -2.84 13.02 -36.55
CA GLY A 17 -2.93 14.37 -35.96
C GLY A 17 -3.04 14.30 -34.44
N TYR A 18 -3.90 13.42 -33.93
CA TYR A 18 -4.10 13.22 -32.51
C TYR A 18 -2.85 12.70 -31.77
N VAL A 19 -2.06 11.82 -32.40
CA VAL A 19 -0.75 11.41 -31.87
C VAL A 19 0.23 12.58 -31.87
N LYS A 20 0.29 13.39 -32.95
CA LYS A 20 1.15 14.58 -33.03
C LYS A 20 0.80 15.62 -31.95
N ASP A 21 -0.48 15.84 -31.67
CA ASP A 21 -0.92 16.72 -30.57
C ASP A 21 -0.43 16.19 -29.22
N THR A 22 -0.48 14.87 -29.02
CA THR A 22 0.00 14.24 -27.80
C THR A 22 1.51 14.41 -27.63
N LEU A 23 2.28 14.25 -28.72
CA LEU A 23 3.72 14.52 -28.74
C LEU A 23 4.02 15.98 -28.40
N ALA A 24 3.29 16.93 -28.99
CA ALA A 24 3.47 18.36 -28.71
C ALA A 24 3.22 18.70 -27.23
N ILE A 25 2.23 18.06 -26.59
CA ILE A 25 1.98 18.22 -25.15
C ILE A 25 3.16 17.69 -24.32
N LEU A 26 3.71 16.53 -24.69
CA LEU A 26 4.86 15.94 -23.99
C LEU A 26 6.11 16.81 -24.15
N ASP A 27 6.36 17.31 -25.35
CA ASP A 27 7.46 18.25 -25.62
C ASP A 27 7.32 19.53 -24.81
N GLN A 28 6.11 20.10 -24.75
CA GLN A 28 5.82 21.28 -23.93
C GLN A 28 6.05 21.00 -22.45
N ALA A 29 5.58 19.86 -21.93
CA ALA A 29 5.81 19.46 -20.53
C ALA A 29 7.31 19.29 -20.22
N LYS A 30 8.08 18.71 -21.15
CA LYS A 30 9.52 18.56 -21.04
C LYS A 30 10.24 19.91 -21.04
N GLN A 31 9.82 20.84 -21.89
CA GLN A 31 10.34 22.22 -21.91
C GLN A 31 10.06 22.94 -20.59
N LEU A 32 8.81 22.92 -20.12
CA LEU A 32 8.40 23.59 -18.87
C LEU A 32 9.10 23.01 -17.64
N SER A 33 9.35 21.70 -17.62
CA SER A 33 10.08 21.02 -16.53
C SER A 33 11.61 21.10 -16.68
N GLY A 34 12.11 21.66 -17.78
CA GLY A 34 13.54 21.63 -18.14
C GLY A 34 14.11 20.22 -18.25
N GLY A 35 13.27 19.21 -18.52
CA GLY A 35 13.63 17.80 -18.56
C GLY A 35 14.06 17.20 -17.22
N ARG A 36 13.77 17.85 -16.09
CA ARG A 36 14.26 17.43 -14.76
C ARG A 36 13.25 16.71 -13.89
N VAL A 37 11.99 16.62 -14.33
CA VAL A 37 10.91 15.96 -13.58
C VAL A 37 10.81 14.50 -14.03
N PHE A 38 10.89 13.57 -13.08
CA PHE A 38 10.88 12.14 -13.36
C PHE A 38 9.62 11.70 -14.10
N VAL A 39 8.44 12.05 -13.58
CA VAL A 39 7.16 11.66 -14.17
C VAL A 39 7.02 12.16 -15.61
N VAL A 40 7.56 13.33 -15.94
CA VAL A 40 7.52 13.87 -17.32
C VAL A 40 8.34 13.01 -18.27
N ASN A 41 9.60 12.70 -17.92
CA ASN A 41 10.45 11.83 -18.73
C ASN A 41 9.92 10.40 -18.80
N TRP A 42 9.35 9.90 -17.70
CA TRP A 42 8.76 8.57 -17.63
C TRP A 42 7.55 8.44 -18.57
N ILE A 43 6.60 9.39 -18.55
CA ILE A 43 5.44 9.37 -19.46
C ILE A 43 5.92 9.50 -20.91
N ALA A 44 6.84 10.42 -21.19
CA ALA A 44 7.35 10.64 -22.54
C ALA A 44 8.03 9.38 -23.10
N GLY A 45 8.94 8.78 -22.33
CA GLY A 45 9.69 7.59 -22.74
C GLY A 45 8.80 6.40 -23.02
N ILE A 46 7.77 6.17 -22.18
CA ILE A 46 6.78 5.12 -22.39
C ILE A 46 5.98 5.36 -23.66
N VAL A 47 5.40 6.56 -23.82
CA VAL A 47 4.60 6.90 -25.00
C VAL A 47 5.45 6.76 -26.27
N HIS A 48 6.66 7.30 -26.27
CA HIS A 48 7.57 7.22 -27.41
C HIS A 48 7.97 5.78 -27.78
N THR A 49 8.11 4.88 -26.80
CA THR A 49 8.41 3.46 -27.06
C THR A 49 7.23 2.71 -27.69
N GLU A 50 5.99 3.10 -27.40
CA GLU A 50 4.79 2.47 -27.97
C GLU A 50 4.41 2.99 -29.36
N LEU A 51 5.07 4.04 -29.86
CA LEU A 51 4.77 4.60 -31.17
C LEU A 51 5.39 3.80 -32.32
N PRO A 52 4.68 3.67 -33.45
CA PRO A 52 5.26 3.11 -34.67
C PRO A 52 6.53 3.84 -35.12
N ASN A 53 7.47 3.10 -35.72
CA ASN A 53 8.77 3.61 -36.16
C ASN A 53 8.71 4.87 -37.04
N PHE A 54 7.66 5.05 -37.84
CA PHE A 54 7.53 6.22 -38.73
C PHE A 54 7.37 7.56 -37.99
N PHE A 55 7.09 7.56 -36.68
CA PHE A 55 7.08 8.79 -35.86
C PHE A 55 8.48 9.23 -35.43
N GLY A 56 9.53 8.40 -35.61
CA GLY A 56 10.92 8.77 -35.35
C GLY A 56 11.26 9.01 -33.87
N GLN A 57 10.46 8.50 -32.93
CA GLN A 57 10.61 8.79 -31.49
C GLN A 57 11.50 7.82 -30.72
N ARG A 58 12.12 6.84 -31.39
CA ARG A 58 12.87 5.76 -30.73
C ARG A 58 14.06 6.26 -29.91
N THR A 59 14.87 7.15 -30.48
CA THR A 59 16.02 7.75 -29.78
C THR A 59 15.58 8.57 -28.57
N ALA A 60 14.53 9.38 -28.74
CA ALA A 60 13.95 10.15 -27.63
C ALA A 60 13.48 9.23 -26.50
N ALA A 61 12.81 8.12 -26.83
CA ALA A 61 12.39 7.13 -25.86
C ALA A 61 13.57 6.55 -25.06
N GLN A 62 14.64 6.18 -25.76
CA GLN A 62 15.84 5.62 -25.13
C GLN A 62 16.51 6.63 -24.19
N ASP A 63 16.66 7.88 -24.63
CA ASP A 63 17.26 8.95 -23.82
C ASP A 63 16.43 9.26 -22.56
N GLU A 64 15.11 9.32 -22.69
CA GLU A 64 14.18 9.61 -21.59
C GLU A 64 14.14 8.49 -20.55
N LEU A 65 14.10 7.24 -20.99
CA LEU A 65 14.12 6.08 -20.10
C LEU A 65 15.49 5.88 -19.45
N ALA A 66 16.58 6.10 -20.18
CA ALA A 66 17.93 6.10 -19.61
C ALA A 66 18.12 7.22 -18.58
N TRP A 67 17.55 8.40 -18.84
CA TRP A 67 17.50 9.48 -17.86
C TRP A 67 16.74 9.06 -16.59
N CYS A 68 15.59 8.39 -16.73
CA CYS A 68 14.84 7.89 -15.58
C CYS A 68 15.65 6.91 -14.74
N LEU A 69 16.36 5.95 -15.36
CA LEU A 69 17.25 5.04 -14.62
C LEU A 69 18.37 5.77 -13.88
N LYS A 70 18.99 6.77 -14.52
CA LYS A 70 20.08 7.55 -13.90
C LYS A 70 19.58 8.43 -12.75
N ASN A 71 18.30 8.78 -12.74
CA ASN A 71 17.67 9.65 -11.74
C ASN A 71 16.57 8.89 -10.97
N ALA A 72 16.81 7.62 -10.66
CA ALA A 72 15.87 6.75 -9.95
C ALA A 72 15.47 7.30 -8.58
N ASP A 73 16.35 8.06 -7.95
CA ASP A 73 16.11 8.80 -6.69
C ASP A 73 15.02 9.88 -6.80
N LYS A 74 14.71 10.33 -8.02
CA LYS A 74 13.65 11.31 -8.29
C LYS A 74 12.30 10.67 -8.63
N ALA A 75 12.24 9.34 -8.70
CA ALA A 75 10.98 8.64 -8.87
C ALA A 75 10.09 8.86 -7.64
N PRO A 76 8.75 8.89 -7.79
CA PRO A 76 7.86 8.94 -6.62
C PRO A 76 8.12 7.80 -5.63
N HIS A 77 8.50 6.62 -6.14
CA HIS A 77 9.03 5.46 -5.40
C HIS A 77 9.62 4.44 -6.40
N ALA A 78 10.32 3.43 -5.88
CA ALA A 78 11.04 2.42 -6.68
C ALA A 78 10.15 1.65 -7.69
N GLY A 79 8.85 1.52 -7.39
CA GLY A 79 7.87 0.86 -8.25
C GLY A 79 7.81 1.37 -9.69
N TRP A 80 8.05 2.67 -9.89
CA TRP A 80 8.00 3.31 -11.20
C TRP A 80 9.07 2.80 -12.17
N LEU A 81 10.15 2.23 -11.64
CA LEU A 81 11.22 1.65 -12.45
C LEU A 81 10.81 0.35 -13.14
N ARG A 82 9.76 -0.34 -12.68
CA ARG A 82 9.21 -1.53 -13.38
C ARG A 82 8.97 -1.23 -14.85
N GLU A 83 8.30 -0.11 -15.09
CA GLU A 83 7.96 0.37 -16.43
C GLU A 83 9.17 0.83 -17.22
N VAL A 84 10.11 1.51 -16.55
CA VAL A 84 11.35 1.94 -17.21
C VAL A 84 12.13 0.73 -17.74
N TYR A 85 12.30 -0.31 -16.91
CA TYR A 85 12.94 -1.54 -17.34
C TYR A 85 12.14 -2.25 -18.44
N TYR A 86 10.81 -2.38 -18.29
CA TYR A 86 9.98 -3.03 -19.30
C TYR A 86 10.13 -2.39 -20.69
N HIS A 87 10.06 -1.06 -20.76
CA HIS A 87 10.17 -0.35 -22.04
C HIS A 87 11.59 -0.34 -22.62
N LEU A 88 12.63 -0.24 -21.78
CA LEU A 88 14.01 -0.45 -22.23
C LEU A 88 14.23 -1.88 -22.74
N GLY A 89 13.59 -2.87 -22.13
CA GLY A 89 13.59 -4.25 -22.61
C GLY A 89 12.95 -4.40 -23.99
N LYS A 90 11.82 -3.71 -24.25
CA LYS A 90 11.19 -3.69 -25.58
C LYS A 90 12.09 -3.05 -26.63
N LEU A 91 12.75 -1.94 -26.31
CA LEU A 91 13.70 -1.28 -27.20
C LEU A 91 14.88 -2.21 -27.53
N ALA A 92 15.52 -2.79 -26.52
CA ALA A 92 16.61 -3.76 -26.70
C ALA A 92 16.18 -4.97 -27.53
N LEU A 93 14.97 -5.50 -27.29
CA LEU A 93 14.42 -6.62 -28.07
C LEU A 93 14.27 -6.27 -29.55
N ALA A 94 13.77 -5.06 -29.83
CA ALA A 94 13.61 -4.54 -31.19
C ALA A 94 14.96 -4.21 -31.87
N ASP A 95 16.05 -4.06 -31.11
CA ASP A 95 17.43 -3.95 -31.62
C ASP A 95 18.13 -5.32 -31.79
N GLY A 96 17.44 -6.42 -31.45
CA GLY A 96 18.01 -7.77 -31.50
C GLY A 96 18.92 -8.12 -30.31
N GLU A 97 18.97 -7.27 -29.29
CA GLU A 97 19.80 -7.41 -28.09
C GLU A 97 19.13 -8.33 -27.05
N GLN A 98 18.97 -9.61 -27.40
CA GLN A 98 18.19 -10.59 -26.61
C GLN A 98 18.61 -10.67 -25.13
N ALA A 99 19.92 -10.72 -24.84
CA ALA A 99 20.41 -10.84 -23.46
C ALA A 99 20.07 -9.61 -22.61
N GLN A 100 20.16 -8.41 -23.21
CA GLN A 100 19.84 -7.16 -22.55
C GLN A 100 18.33 -7.01 -22.35
N ALA A 101 17.53 -7.35 -23.36
CA ALA A 101 16.07 -7.38 -23.26
C ALA A 101 15.61 -8.29 -22.11
N GLN A 102 16.16 -9.50 -22.01
CA GLN A 102 15.85 -10.43 -20.92
C GLN A 102 16.34 -9.92 -19.55
N GLY A 103 17.49 -9.25 -19.50
CA GLY A 103 17.97 -8.60 -18.28
C GLY A 103 17.01 -7.52 -17.76
N TYR A 104 16.53 -6.67 -18.65
CA TYR A 104 15.53 -5.66 -18.32
C TYR A 104 14.16 -6.26 -17.95
N LEU A 105 13.70 -7.28 -18.69
CA LEU A 105 12.45 -7.96 -18.38
C LEU A 105 12.46 -8.54 -16.96
N ARG A 106 13.55 -9.23 -16.56
CA ARG A 106 13.70 -9.72 -15.18
C ARG A 106 13.63 -8.60 -14.13
N ARG A 107 14.26 -7.46 -14.39
CA ARG A 107 14.25 -6.30 -13.46
C ARG A 107 12.88 -5.62 -13.37
N SER A 108 12.07 -5.70 -14.42
CA SER A 108 10.71 -5.17 -14.42
C SER A 108 9.74 -6.00 -13.56
N GLY A 109 10.07 -7.28 -13.33
CA GLY A 109 9.19 -8.23 -12.66
C GLY A 109 8.05 -8.77 -13.53
N TYR A 110 7.98 -8.42 -14.82
CA TYR A 110 7.05 -9.06 -15.76
C TYR A 110 7.59 -10.39 -16.29
N GLN A 111 6.69 -11.32 -16.60
CA GLN A 111 7.04 -12.62 -17.19
C GLN A 111 7.31 -12.55 -18.70
N GLY A 112 6.76 -11.55 -19.38
CA GLY A 112 6.82 -11.39 -20.83
C GLY A 112 6.63 -9.94 -21.27
N PHE A 113 6.85 -9.69 -22.56
CA PHE A 113 6.60 -8.38 -23.18
C PHE A 113 5.13 -8.18 -23.60
N ASP A 114 4.26 -9.10 -23.21
CA ASP A 114 2.80 -9.03 -23.28
C ASP A 114 2.24 -8.85 -21.87
N ARG A 115 1.79 -7.64 -21.56
CA ARG A 115 1.20 -7.35 -20.24
C ARG A 115 -0.21 -6.79 -20.39
N PRO A 116 -1.15 -7.25 -19.56
CA PRO A 116 -2.53 -6.75 -19.56
C PRO A 116 -2.69 -5.39 -18.86
N VAL A 117 -1.75 -5.04 -17.97
CA VAL A 117 -1.79 -3.84 -17.13
C VAL A 117 -0.40 -3.25 -16.87
N THR A 118 -0.40 -2.00 -16.39
CA THR A 118 0.75 -1.25 -15.94
C THR A 118 0.87 -1.26 -14.42
N LEU A 119 1.98 -1.84 -13.95
CA LEU A 119 2.39 -1.84 -12.56
C LEU A 119 3.51 -0.81 -12.37
N VAL A 120 3.22 0.22 -11.58
CA VAL A 120 4.15 1.24 -11.11
C VAL A 120 4.34 1.18 -9.59
N THR A 121 3.89 0.10 -8.95
CA THR A 121 3.95 -0.10 -7.49
C THR A 121 5.23 -0.82 -7.03
N PRO A 122 5.78 -0.50 -5.82
CA PRO A 122 6.90 -1.24 -5.26
C PRO A 122 6.48 -2.60 -4.67
N PHE A 123 5.17 -2.87 -4.63
CA PHE A 123 4.60 -4.05 -3.99
C PHE A 123 5.07 -5.36 -4.61
N SER A 124 5.05 -6.40 -3.79
CA SER A 124 5.13 -7.79 -4.23
C SER A 124 4.05 -8.64 -3.58
N GLU A 125 3.55 -9.59 -4.35
CA GLU A 125 2.57 -10.60 -3.92
C GLU A 125 3.18 -11.97 -4.19
N ASP A 126 3.40 -12.75 -3.14
CA ASP A 126 3.90 -14.11 -3.21
C ASP A 126 2.99 -15.03 -2.40
N LEU A 127 2.58 -16.16 -2.98
CA LEU A 127 1.64 -17.06 -2.32
C LEU A 127 2.18 -17.62 -1.00
N ALA A 128 3.50 -17.87 -0.92
CA ALA A 128 4.10 -18.48 0.26
C ALA A 128 4.37 -17.47 1.38
N SER A 129 4.81 -16.26 1.01
CA SER A 129 5.32 -15.24 1.94
C SER A 129 4.44 -14.00 2.09
N GLY A 130 3.32 -13.92 1.36
CA GLY A 130 2.35 -12.83 1.45
C GLY A 130 2.79 -11.56 0.75
N HIS A 131 2.26 -10.43 1.20
CA HIS A 131 2.54 -9.11 0.65
C HIS A 131 3.81 -8.49 1.22
N ALA A 132 4.52 -7.71 0.41
CA ALA A 132 5.53 -6.76 0.90
C ALA A 132 5.39 -5.42 0.17
N PHE A 133 5.48 -4.31 0.92
CA PHE A 133 5.23 -2.98 0.37
C PHE A 133 6.41 -2.36 -0.39
N ALA A 134 7.60 -2.91 -0.21
CA ALA A 134 8.83 -2.34 -0.74
C ALA A 134 9.78 -3.43 -1.29
N PRO A 135 10.71 -3.06 -2.18
CA PRO A 135 11.90 -3.87 -2.42
C PRO A 135 12.71 -3.98 -1.13
N ARG A 136 13.42 -5.11 -0.94
CA ARG A 136 14.33 -5.29 0.19
C ARG A 136 15.36 -4.16 0.23
N ARG A 137 15.42 -3.47 1.36
CA ARG A 137 16.35 -2.37 1.60
C ARG A 137 16.70 -2.28 3.07
N ILE A 138 17.95 -1.94 3.35
CA ILE A 138 18.41 -1.51 4.66
C ILE A 138 18.85 -0.05 4.54
N ALA A 139 18.33 0.81 5.42
CA ALA A 139 18.67 2.23 5.46
C ALA A 139 19.09 2.63 6.87
N GLU A 140 20.11 3.48 6.97
CA GLU A 140 20.47 4.12 8.22
C GLU A 140 19.73 5.46 8.31
N ILE A 141 18.68 5.52 9.14
CA ILE A 141 17.91 6.75 9.38
C ILE A 141 18.78 7.75 10.14
N VAL A 142 19.45 7.26 11.18
CA VAL A 142 20.53 7.98 11.87
C VAL A 142 21.80 7.14 11.68
N PRO A 143 22.85 7.67 11.01
CA PRO A 143 24.05 6.91 10.67
C PRO A 143 24.66 6.16 11.86
N GLY A 144 24.86 4.86 11.71
CA GLY A 144 25.40 3.94 12.72
C GLY A 144 24.52 3.75 13.96
N ARG A 145 23.30 4.31 13.98
CA ARG A 145 22.46 4.41 15.19
C ARG A 145 21.08 3.84 15.01
N VAL A 146 20.38 4.17 13.94
CA VAL A 146 19.00 3.72 13.69
C VAL A 146 18.91 3.13 12.30
N TYR A 147 18.61 1.83 12.25
CA TYR A 147 18.48 1.05 11.02
C TYR A 147 17.01 0.78 10.74
N ALA A 148 16.58 0.96 9.50
CA ALA A 148 15.26 0.60 9.00
C ALA A 148 15.42 -0.49 7.92
N LEU A 149 14.65 -1.56 8.04
CA LEU A 149 14.61 -2.65 7.08
C LEU A 149 13.23 -2.73 6.46
N SER A 150 13.15 -2.44 5.17
CA SER A 150 11.90 -2.41 4.40
C SER A 150 11.88 -3.58 3.40
N GLY A 151 10.68 -4.11 3.12
CA GLY A 151 10.49 -5.08 2.04
C GLY A 151 10.94 -6.52 2.36
N PHE A 152 11.22 -6.84 3.62
CA PHE A 152 11.49 -8.22 4.02
C PHE A 152 10.20 -9.02 4.21
N GLU A 153 9.13 -8.35 4.61
CA GLU A 153 7.75 -8.85 4.72
C GLU A 153 6.77 -7.67 4.74
N PHE A 154 5.60 -7.87 5.36
CA PHE A 154 4.54 -6.87 5.49
C PHE A 154 4.95 -5.68 6.36
N THR A 155 5.57 -5.91 7.52
CA THR A 155 6.06 -4.83 8.40
C THR A 155 7.48 -4.37 8.06
N GLU A 156 7.86 -3.19 8.54
CA GLU A 156 9.23 -2.70 8.65
C GLU A 156 9.85 -3.12 9.99
N TYR A 157 11.12 -3.51 9.97
CA TYR A 157 11.88 -3.68 11.21
C TYR A 157 12.75 -2.48 11.46
N TYR A 158 12.82 -2.07 12.73
CA TYR A 158 13.81 -1.07 13.15
C TYR A 158 14.73 -1.59 14.23
N PHE A 159 15.98 -1.15 14.16
CA PHE A 159 16.98 -1.47 15.17
C PHE A 159 17.77 -0.23 15.58
N VAL A 160 17.92 -0.05 16.88
CA VAL A 160 18.60 1.09 17.49
C VAL A 160 19.81 0.61 18.29
N VAL A 161 20.97 1.17 17.97
CA VAL A 161 22.21 1.00 18.73
C VAL A 161 22.23 1.99 19.88
N SER A 162 22.16 1.47 21.10
CA SER A 162 22.22 2.26 22.34
C SER A 162 23.46 3.17 22.43
N ASP A 163 23.37 4.26 23.18
CA ASP A 163 24.39 5.33 23.23
C ASP A 163 25.78 4.82 23.57
N ASP A 164 25.88 3.88 24.52
CA ASP A 164 27.12 3.22 24.94
C ASP A 164 27.65 2.17 23.93
N GLY A 165 26.88 1.86 22.89
CA GLY A 165 27.23 0.94 21.81
C GLY A 165 27.20 -0.54 22.20
N ARG A 166 26.61 -0.90 23.35
CA ARG A 166 26.68 -2.27 23.90
C ARG A 166 25.39 -3.06 23.77
N GLN A 167 24.29 -2.40 23.44
CA GLN A 167 22.97 -3.02 23.30
C GLN A 167 22.30 -2.61 21.99
N LEU A 168 21.65 -3.57 21.35
CA LEU A 168 20.74 -3.37 20.24
C LEU A 168 19.29 -3.47 20.76
N ILE A 169 18.44 -2.56 20.28
CA ILE A 169 17.02 -2.44 20.62
C ILE A 169 16.22 -2.62 19.33
N GLY A 170 15.32 -3.58 19.28
CA GLY A 170 14.39 -3.77 18.16
C GLY A 170 13.09 -3.01 18.37
N ILE A 171 12.47 -2.59 17.27
CA ILE A 171 11.08 -2.12 17.23
C ILE A 171 10.31 -3.08 16.34
N ASP A 172 9.24 -3.64 16.90
CA ASP A 172 8.42 -4.70 16.35
C ASP A 172 9.16 -6.00 16.02
N ALA A 173 8.39 -7.05 15.78
CA ALA A 173 8.89 -8.42 15.64
C ALA A 173 8.47 -9.10 14.35
N GLY A 174 7.73 -8.44 13.46
CA GLY A 174 7.33 -9.01 12.18
C GLY A 174 6.13 -9.93 12.23
N THR A 175 5.74 -10.40 11.04
CA THR A 175 4.65 -11.34 10.79
C THR A 175 5.06 -12.77 11.08
N ARG A 176 6.31 -13.16 10.81
CA ARG A 176 6.75 -14.56 10.91
C ARG A 176 8.17 -14.70 11.41
N ALA A 177 8.43 -15.80 12.11
CA ALA A 177 9.77 -16.13 12.61
C ALA A 177 10.80 -16.36 11.49
N ASP A 178 10.37 -16.90 10.34
CA ASP A 178 11.27 -17.14 9.20
C ASP A 178 11.68 -15.84 8.50
N ALA A 179 10.75 -14.90 8.35
CA ALA A 179 11.00 -13.60 7.76
C ALA A 179 11.82 -12.68 8.71
N ALA A 180 11.51 -12.69 10.01
CA ALA A 180 12.32 -12.06 11.06
C ALA A 180 13.78 -12.53 11.03
N LYS A 181 13.99 -13.84 10.83
CA LYS A 181 15.33 -14.41 10.66
C LYS A 181 16.04 -13.83 9.44
N VAL A 182 15.39 -13.81 8.28
CA VAL A 182 15.99 -13.29 7.04
C VAL A 182 16.34 -11.81 7.19
N ALA A 183 15.46 -11.01 7.79
CA ALA A 183 15.70 -9.59 8.03
C ALA A 183 16.89 -9.38 9.00
N TYR A 184 16.92 -10.09 10.12
CA TYR A 184 17.98 -9.95 11.11
C TYR A 184 19.35 -10.44 10.61
N GLU A 185 19.40 -11.53 9.84
CA GLU A 185 20.63 -12.00 9.20
C GLU A 185 21.13 -11.00 8.14
N ALA A 186 20.22 -10.40 7.37
CA ALA A 186 20.58 -9.35 6.42
C ALA A 186 21.13 -8.10 7.11
N LEU A 187 20.56 -7.71 8.26
CA LEU A 187 21.10 -6.63 9.09
C LEU A 187 22.52 -6.95 9.58
N GLY A 188 22.74 -8.17 10.09
CA GLY A 188 24.07 -8.60 10.54
C GLY A 188 25.11 -8.63 9.42
N ALA A 189 24.71 -8.97 8.20
CA ALA A 189 25.58 -8.90 7.03
C ALA A 189 25.89 -7.45 6.61
N TYR A 190 24.91 -6.54 6.73
CA TYR A 190 25.06 -5.13 6.40
C TYR A 190 25.91 -4.36 7.43
N ALA A 191 25.69 -4.63 8.71
CA ALA A 191 26.39 -4.01 9.84
C ALA A 191 26.97 -5.09 10.79
N PRO A 192 28.15 -5.67 10.49
CA PRO A 192 28.71 -6.79 11.26
C PRO A 192 29.14 -6.46 12.69
N SER A 193 29.22 -5.18 13.06
CA SER A 193 29.66 -4.72 14.38
C SER A 193 28.51 -4.37 15.32
N LEU A 194 27.28 -4.80 15.02
CA LEU A 194 26.13 -4.53 15.88
C LEU A 194 26.26 -5.25 17.23
N PRO A 195 25.84 -4.61 18.34
CA PRO A 195 25.78 -5.27 19.64
C PRO A 195 24.66 -6.31 19.73
N GLU A 196 24.62 -7.04 20.85
CA GLU A 196 23.59 -8.04 21.13
C GLU A 196 22.18 -7.38 21.22
N LEU A 197 21.18 -7.99 20.59
CA LEU A 197 19.77 -7.63 20.76
C LEU A 197 19.30 -8.00 22.17
N THR A 198 18.90 -7.00 22.94
CA THR A 198 18.54 -7.15 24.37
C THR A 198 17.10 -6.76 24.67
N THR A 199 16.51 -5.91 23.84
CA THR A 199 15.18 -5.35 24.06
C THR A 199 14.43 -5.28 22.74
N VAL A 200 13.14 -5.60 22.76
CA VAL A 200 12.22 -5.32 21.64
C VAL A 200 11.02 -4.56 22.20
N PHE A 201 10.72 -3.41 21.61
CA PHE A 201 9.48 -2.68 21.87
C PHE A 201 8.46 -3.04 20.79
N ILE A 202 7.25 -3.38 21.20
CA ILE A 202 6.12 -3.60 20.31
C ILE A 202 5.29 -2.33 20.27
N THR A 203 5.10 -1.77 19.09
CA THR A 203 4.28 -0.58 18.87
C THR A 203 2.82 -0.87 19.15
N HIS A 204 2.32 -2.02 18.70
CA HIS A 204 0.96 -2.51 18.94
C HIS A 204 0.89 -4.01 18.63
N SER A 205 -0.16 -4.70 19.08
CA SER A 205 -0.19 -6.18 19.08
C SER A 205 -0.92 -6.81 17.90
N HIS A 206 -0.73 -6.27 16.70
CA HIS A 206 -1.17 -6.91 15.46
C HIS A 206 -0.21 -8.00 15.00
N TRP A 207 -0.76 -8.89 14.18
CA TRP A 207 -0.14 -10.11 13.68
C TRP A 207 1.23 -9.89 13.02
N ASP A 208 1.38 -8.80 12.28
CA ASP A 208 2.58 -8.34 11.59
C ASP A 208 3.60 -7.62 12.46
N HIS A 209 3.26 -7.35 13.73
CA HIS A 209 4.16 -6.70 14.69
C HIS A 209 4.64 -7.68 15.76
N VAL A 210 3.92 -8.78 15.99
CA VAL A 210 4.26 -9.76 17.05
C VAL A 210 4.58 -11.17 16.54
N GLY A 211 4.18 -11.54 15.33
CA GLY A 211 4.28 -12.90 14.80
C GLY A 211 5.70 -13.47 14.74
N GLY A 212 6.73 -12.66 14.51
CA GLY A 212 8.12 -13.14 14.51
C GLY A 212 8.80 -13.23 15.89
N HIS A 213 8.08 -12.97 16.98
CA HIS A 213 8.66 -12.91 18.34
C HIS A 213 9.42 -14.17 18.75
N LYS A 214 8.98 -15.37 18.32
CA LYS A 214 9.62 -16.66 18.66
C LYS A 214 11.08 -16.71 18.19
N TYR A 215 11.38 -16.13 17.04
CA TYR A 215 12.75 -16.06 16.52
C TYR A 215 13.65 -15.24 17.45
N PHE A 216 13.24 -14.02 17.79
CA PHE A 216 14.03 -13.14 18.66
C PHE A 216 14.19 -13.71 20.07
N ARG A 217 13.16 -14.35 20.63
CA ARG A 217 13.28 -15.07 21.92
C ARG A 217 14.30 -16.20 21.88
N ALA A 218 14.41 -16.91 20.76
CA ALA A 218 15.40 -17.98 20.59
C ALA A 218 16.83 -17.45 20.44
N LEU A 219 17.02 -16.22 19.92
CA LEU A 219 18.34 -15.60 19.78
C LEU A 219 18.97 -15.24 21.12
N ASN A 220 18.18 -14.72 22.07
CA ASN A 220 18.67 -14.29 23.37
C ASN A 220 17.63 -14.57 24.47
N PRO A 221 17.86 -15.56 25.36
CA PRO A 221 16.95 -15.88 26.46
C PRO A 221 16.74 -14.75 27.49
N ARG A 222 17.60 -13.73 27.48
CA ARG A 222 17.49 -12.54 28.36
C ARG A 222 16.80 -11.36 27.67
N LEU A 223 16.47 -11.49 26.39
CA LEU A 223 15.77 -10.44 25.64
C LEU A 223 14.39 -10.19 26.27
N ARG A 224 14.04 -8.92 26.41
CA ARG A 224 12.74 -8.51 26.98
C ARG A 224 11.88 -7.83 25.94
N PHE A 225 10.65 -8.29 25.82
CA PHE A 225 9.60 -7.64 25.05
C PHE A 225 8.83 -6.65 25.94
N TYR A 226 8.62 -5.44 25.43
CA TYR A 226 7.80 -4.41 26.04
C TYR A 226 6.59 -4.16 25.15
N ALA A 227 5.39 -4.21 25.71
CA ALA A 227 4.15 -3.92 24.99
C ALA A 227 3.13 -3.23 25.91
N ARG A 228 2.05 -2.72 25.34
CA ARG A 228 0.96 -2.11 26.12
C ARG A 228 0.31 -3.12 27.07
N SER A 229 -0.21 -2.63 28.19
CA SER A 229 -0.84 -3.49 29.20
C SER A 229 -2.17 -4.10 28.75
N ASN A 230 -2.81 -3.54 27.73
CA ASN A 230 -4.06 -4.03 27.13
C ASN A 230 -3.84 -4.89 25.87
N TYR A 231 -2.63 -5.37 25.62
CA TYR A 231 -2.27 -6.13 24.42
C TYR A 231 -3.15 -7.37 24.15
N GLN A 232 -3.68 -8.01 25.21
CA GLN A 232 -4.49 -9.21 25.05
C GLN A 232 -5.81 -8.94 24.30
N GLU A 233 -6.34 -7.73 24.38
CA GLU A 233 -7.58 -7.36 23.69
C GLU A 233 -7.39 -7.43 22.17
N GLU A 234 -6.27 -6.89 21.66
CA GLU A 234 -5.98 -6.95 20.22
C GLU A 234 -5.59 -8.34 19.76
N ILE A 235 -4.79 -9.08 20.52
CA ILE A 235 -4.51 -10.49 20.18
C ILE A 235 -5.80 -11.31 20.09
N ALA A 236 -6.79 -11.05 20.96
CA ALA A 236 -8.09 -11.72 20.88
C ALA A 236 -8.86 -11.34 19.62
N ARG A 237 -8.90 -10.04 19.25
CA ARG A 237 -9.54 -9.57 18.01
C ARG A 237 -8.92 -10.22 16.77
N GLU A 238 -7.60 -10.30 16.72
CA GLU A 238 -6.87 -10.92 15.61
C GLU A 238 -7.12 -12.42 15.47
N VAL A 239 -7.13 -13.15 16.59
CA VAL A 239 -7.40 -14.59 16.59
C VAL A 239 -8.86 -14.89 16.20
N ASP A 240 -9.80 -14.03 16.60
CA ASP A 240 -11.23 -14.18 16.30
C ASP A 240 -11.64 -13.54 14.95
N ALA A 241 -10.69 -12.95 14.21
CA ALA A 241 -10.95 -12.29 12.94
C ALA A 241 -11.46 -13.27 11.85
N PRO A 242 -12.27 -12.81 10.89
CA PRO A 242 -12.75 -13.65 9.78
C PRO A 242 -11.60 -14.24 8.93
N GLY A 243 -11.43 -15.56 8.97
CA GLY A 243 -10.32 -16.26 8.29
C GLY A 243 -10.32 -16.20 6.76
N ASN A 244 -11.36 -15.68 6.12
CA ASN A 244 -11.49 -15.62 4.66
C ASN A 244 -10.60 -14.55 3.99
N PHE A 245 -9.99 -13.64 4.78
CA PHE A 245 -9.05 -12.65 4.29
C PHE A 245 -7.59 -13.02 4.53
N GLY A 246 -7.30 -13.85 5.54
CA GLY A 246 -5.93 -14.03 6.03
C GLY A 246 -4.93 -14.60 5.04
N THR A 247 -5.29 -15.62 4.25
CA THR A 247 -4.33 -16.24 3.31
C THR A 247 -3.82 -15.28 2.24
N GLN A 248 -4.61 -14.28 1.86
CA GLN A 248 -4.27 -13.30 0.82
C GLN A 248 -3.23 -12.29 1.32
N PHE A 249 -3.28 -11.91 2.60
CA PHE A 249 -2.37 -10.94 3.20
C PHE A 249 -1.10 -11.61 3.73
N PHE A 250 -1.25 -12.75 4.39
CA PHE A 250 -0.22 -13.30 5.28
C PHE A 250 0.69 -14.34 4.60
N GLY A 251 0.21 -14.94 3.49
CA GLY A 251 0.85 -16.06 2.80
C GLY A 251 0.62 -17.41 3.48
N GLU A 252 0.86 -18.50 2.74
CA GLU A 252 0.64 -19.88 3.20
C GLU A 252 1.49 -20.30 4.41
N ARG A 253 2.60 -19.60 4.67
CA ARG A 253 3.50 -19.90 5.80
C ARG A 253 3.12 -19.20 7.10
N PHE A 254 2.11 -18.33 7.08
CA PHE A 254 1.66 -17.65 8.29
C PHE A 254 0.96 -18.62 9.25
N SER A 255 1.12 -18.35 10.55
CA SER A 255 0.49 -19.13 11.61
C SER A 255 -0.12 -18.20 12.66
N LEU A 256 -1.45 -18.27 12.83
CA LEU A 256 -2.13 -17.55 13.92
C LEU A 256 -1.64 -17.97 15.30
N ASP A 257 -1.10 -19.20 15.46
CA ASP A 257 -0.51 -19.65 16.73
C ASP A 257 0.72 -18.82 17.10
N ASP A 258 1.45 -18.26 16.12
CA ASP A 258 2.57 -17.37 16.38
C ASP A 258 2.09 -16.02 16.93
N VAL A 259 0.91 -15.55 16.54
CA VAL A 259 0.29 -14.34 17.09
C VAL A 259 -0.26 -14.62 18.49
N GLY A 260 -1.12 -15.64 18.63
CA GLY A 260 -1.79 -15.98 19.89
C GLY A 260 -0.85 -16.41 21.02
N SER A 261 0.38 -16.83 20.69
CA SER A 261 1.40 -17.18 21.70
C SER A 261 2.25 -16.00 22.18
N PHE A 262 2.14 -14.82 21.57
CA PHE A 262 2.89 -13.65 21.99
C PHE A 262 2.52 -13.22 23.42
N LYS A 263 3.55 -12.91 24.22
CA LYS A 263 3.42 -12.31 25.55
C LYS A 263 4.58 -11.34 25.76
N PRO A 264 4.35 -10.11 26.27
CA PRO A 264 5.41 -9.22 26.68
C PRO A 264 6.02 -9.66 28.02
N ASP A 265 7.29 -9.31 28.25
CA ASP A 265 7.98 -9.49 29.53
C ASP A 265 7.76 -8.30 30.46
N VAL A 266 7.45 -7.14 29.89
CA VAL A 266 7.13 -5.90 30.60
C VAL A 266 5.93 -5.24 29.93
N THR A 267 4.93 -4.88 30.73
CA THR A 267 3.73 -4.18 30.24
C THR A 267 3.76 -2.69 30.59
N ILE A 268 3.26 -1.87 29.68
CA ILE A 268 3.22 -0.40 29.79
C ILE A 268 1.77 0.07 29.88
N ALA A 269 1.38 0.60 31.03
CA ALA A 269 0.01 1.08 31.28
C ALA A 269 -0.15 2.60 31.09
N GLY A 270 0.96 3.35 31.16
CA GLY A 270 1.00 4.81 31.05
C GLY A 270 2.34 5.28 30.51
N HIS A 271 2.47 6.59 30.29
CA HIS A 271 3.74 7.17 29.83
C HIS A 271 4.88 6.73 30.76
N THR A 272 5.90 6.12 30.16
CA THR A 272 7.07 5.59 30.85
C THR A 272 8.34 6.13 30.22
N ASP A 273 9.17 6.82 31.00
CA ASP A 273 10.55 7.16 30.63
C ASP A 273 11.51 6.05 31.10
N LEU A 274 12.41 5.61 30.23
CA LEU A 274 13.43 4.62 30.56
C LEU A 274 14.76 4.92 29.86
N LYS A 275 15.82 4.23 30.32
CA LYS A 275 17.16 4.29 29.72
C LYS A 275 17.70 2.90 29.44
N ILE A 276 18.13 2.64 28.21
CA ILE A 276 18.78 1.39 27.79
C ILE A 276 20.13 1.73 27.17
N GLY A 277 21.22 1.25 27.77
CA GLY A 277 22.59 1.52 27.29
C GLY A 277 22.90 3.02 27.16
N GLY A 278 22.30 3.86 28.04
CA GLY A 278 22.43 5.32 28.02
C GLY A 278 21.33 6.04 27.23
N THR A 279 20.76 5.41 26.20
CA THR A 279 19.72 6.00 25.34
C THR A 279 18.44 6.27 26.10
N ARG A 280 17.97 7.52 26.08
CA ARG A 280 16.68 7.94 26.65
C ARG A 280 15.54 7.55 25.72
N ILE A 281 14.53 6.88 26.27
CA ILE A 281 13.36 6.39 25.53
C ILE A 281 12.10 6.78 26.29
N GLU A 282 11.16 7.42 25.60
CA GLU A 282 9.80 7.69 26.09
C GLU A 282 8.85 6.69 25.43
N LEU A 283 8.17 5.88 26.23
CA LEU A 283 7.08 5.02 25.78
C LEU A 283 5.76 5.73 26.06
N ILE A 284 5.01 6.06 25.01
CA ILE A 284 3.83 6.91 25.07
C ILE A 284 2.63 6.10 24.57
N PRO A 285 1.84 5.52 25.50
CA PRO A 285 0.52 5.00 25.21
C PRO A 285 -0.34 5.98 24.40
N VAL A 286 -0.84 5.54 23.25
CA VAL A 286 -1.90 6.22 22.50
C VAL A 286 -3.06 5.25 22.29
N HIS A 287 -4.24 5.78 22.03
CA HIS A 287 -5.40 4.99 21.64
C HIS A 287 -5.74 5.56 20.28
N GLY A 288 -5.29 4.99 19.16
CA GLY A 288 -5.46 5.77 17.94
C GLY A 288 -5.19 5.10 16.60
N GLY A 289 -6.13 5.39 15.70
CA GLY A 289 -6.19 5.01 14.31
C GLY A 289 -6.54 3.56 14.13
N GLU A 290 -5.57 2.68 14.36
CA GLU A 290 -5.69 1.27 14.06
C GLU A 290 -6.08 0.45 15.30
N THR A 291 -5.25 0.43 16.34
CA THR A 291 -5.50 -0.37 17.54
C THR A 291 -5.62 0.47 18.82
N HIS A 292 -6.27 -0.11 19.83
CA HIS A 292 -6.42 0.51 21.14
C HIS A 292 -5.19 0.32 22.03
N ASP A 293 -4.29 -0.59 21.65
CA ASP A 293 -3.03 -0.89 22.33
C ASP A 293 -1.79 -0.27 21.64
N ALA A 294 -2.00 0.77 20.83
CA ALA A 294 -0.91 1.48 20.17
C ALA A 294 0.03 2.22 21.16
N MET A 295 1.32 2.29 20.83
CA MET A 295 2.33 2.92 21.66
C MET A 295 3.41 3.56 20.79
N PHE A 296 3.62 4.85 20.99
CA PHE A 296 4.76 5.53 20.39
C PHE A 296 6.02 5.28 21.21
N ILE A 297 7.13 5.11 20.51
CA ILE A 297 8.45 4.92 21.09
C ILE A 297 9.32 6.08 20.61
N HIS A 298 9.58 7.03 21.50
CA HIS A 298 10.24 8.28 21.17
C HIS A 298 11.66 8.33 21.74
N LEU A 299 12.63 8.61 20.87
CA LEU A 299 14.05 8.76 21.16
C LEU A 299 14.40 10.24 20.97
N PRO A 300 14.18 11.08 21.99
CA PRO A 300 14.29 12.54 21.85
C PRO A 300 15.68 13.00 21.44
N ASP A 301 16.74 12.34 21.93
CA ASP A 301 18.13 12.72 21.66
C ASP A 301 18.55 12.39 20.22
N GLN A 302 17.90 11.41 19.58
CA GLN A 302 18.10 11.05 18.17
C GLN A 302 17.09 11.73 17.24
N GLY A 303 16.06 12.40 17.77
CA GLY A 303 14.98 13.00 16.99
C GLY A 303 14.16 11.97 16.21
N VAL A 304 14.00 10.76 16.74
CA VAL A 304 13.28 9.66 16.10
C VAL A 304 12.07 9.28 16.93
N MET A 305 10.91 9.12 16.27
CA MET A 305 9.72 8.55 16.87
C MET A 305 9.23 7.39 16.01
N PHE A 306 9.13 6.21 16.61
CA PHE A 306 8.46 5.06 16.01
C PHE A 306 7.00 5.09 16.44
N VAL A 307 6.09 5.07 15.47
CA VAL A 307 4.67 5.33 15.69
C VAL A 307 3.76 4.17 15.29
N GLY A 308 4.35 3.03 14.90
CA GLY A 308 3.60 1.88 14.40
C GLY A 308 2.62 2.32 13.32
N ASP A 309 1.38 1.85 13.46
CA ASP A 309 0.33 2.03 12.46
C ASP A 309 -0.84 2.86 12.97
N PHE A 310 -0.54 3.82 13.87
CA PHE A 310 -1.53 4.77 14.41
C PHE A 310 -2.27 5.57 13.32
N ILE A 311 -1.74 5.63 12.11
CA ILE A 311 -2.38 6.25 10.95
C ILE A 311 -2.49 5.25 9.81
N MET A 312 -3.35 4.26 10.01
CA MET A 312 -3.81 3.42 8.92
C MET A 312 -4.94 4.11 8.14
N PRO A 313 -4.85 4.19 6.79
CA PRO A 313 -5.88 4.78 5.96
C PRO A 313 -7.28 4.22 6.22
N TYR A 314 -7.33 2.93 6.57
CA TYR A 314 -8.54 2.15 6.82
C TYR A 314 -9.11 2.33 8.24
N LEU A 315 -8.40 3.06 9.12
CA LEU A 315 -8.69 3.20 10.54
C LEU A 315 -8.83 1.83 11.21
N GLY A 316 -7.81 0.97 11.16
CA GLY A 316 -7.91 -0.46 11.52
C GLY A 316 -7.76 -1.37 10.31
N ALA A 317 -7.45 -2.65 10.52
CA ALA A 317 -7.66 -3.69 9.53
C ALA A 317 -9.15 -3.70 9.12
N PRO A 318 -9.49 -3.51 7.83
CA PRO A 318 -10.87 -3.26 7.40
C PRO A 318 -11.79 -4.48 7.53
N PHE A 319 -11.26 -5.63 7.95
CA PHE A 319 -12.00 -6.87 8.19
C PHE A 319 -12.10 -7.22 9.69
N VAL A 320 -11.53 -6.40 10.58
CA VAL A 320 -11.64 -6.52 12.04
C VAL A 320 -12.43 -5.32 12.58
N GLU A 321 -13.31 -5.56 13.56
CA GLU A 321 -14.04 -4.46 14.23
C GLU A 321 -13.14 -3.79 15.28
N GLU A 322 -12.16 -3.04 14.79
CA GLU A 322 -11.23 -2.23 15.60
C GLU A 322 -11.28 -0.78 15.14
N GLY A 323 -10.24 0.02 15.40
CA GLY A 323 -10.08 1.36 14.87
C GLY A 323 -10.81 2.48 15.60
N ASP A 324 -10.09 3.58 15.81
CA ASP A 324 -10.60 4.77 16.51
C ASP A 324 -10.22 6.05 15.77
N PHE A 325 -11.22 6.69 15.15
CA PHE A 325 -11.03 7.96 14.44
C PHE A 325 -10.70 9.11 15.39
N GLN A 326 -11.33 9.19 16.57
CA GLN A 326 -10.99 10.26 17.51
C GLN A 326 -9.57 10.02 18.05
N GLY A 327 -9.26 8.77 18.35
CA GLY A 327 -7.94 8.34 18.73
C GLY A 327 -6.85 8.69 17.72
N LEU A 328 -7.12 8.55 16.41
CA LEU A 328 -6.20 9.04 15.35
C LEU A 328 -5.92 10.54 15.51
N LEU A 329 -6.96 11.36 15.69
CA LEU A 329 -6.81 12.81 15.81
C LEU A 329 -6.02 13.19 17.06
N ASP A 330 -6.20 12.45 18.16
CA ASP A 330 -5.50 12.68 19.43
C ASP A 330 -4.04 12.24 19.33
N ALA A 331 -3.76 11.12 18.65
CA ALA A 331 -2.40 10.65 18.38
C ALA A 331 -1.63 11.61 17.46
N ILE A 332 -2.30 12.24 16.49
CA ILE A 332 -1.70 13.33 15.69
C ILE A 332 -1.23 14.49 16.59
N ASP A 333 -1.99 14.87 17.62
CA ASP A 333 -1.57 15.95 18.53
C ASP A 333 -0.27 15.60 19.25
N VAL A 334 -0.09 14.34 19.67
CA VAL A 334 1.15 13.88 20.30
C VAL A 334 2.34 14.03 19.35
N VAL A 335 2.19 13.63 18.08
CA VAL A 335 3.25 13.79 17.07
C VAL A 335 3.55 15.26 16.82
N VAL A 336 2.53 16.12 16.76
CA VAL A 336 2.68 17.56 16.55
C VAL A 336 3.37 18.23 17.74
N GLU A 337 3.04 17.83 18.97
CA GLU A 337 3.67 18.34 20.19
C GLU A 337 5.15 17.96 20.26
N LYS A 338 5.48 16.70 19.95
CA LYS A 338 6.87 16.20 19.99
C LYS A 338 7.71 16.68 18.81
N HIS A 339 7.09 16.88 17.66
CA HIS A 339 7.69 17.36 16.42
C HIS A 339 9.01 16.64 16.05
N PRO A 340 9.02 15.29 15.96
CA PRO A 340 10.24 14.55 15.68
C PRO A 340 10.73 14.81 14.24
N PRO A 341 12.05 15.01 14.03
CA PRO A 341 12.65 15.07 12.68
C PRO A 341 12.42 13.80 11.84
N HIS A 342 12.39 12.64 12.48
CA HIS A 342 12.16 11.35 11.84
C HIS A 342 10.94 10.67 12.45
N LEU A 343 9.91 10.47 11.63
CA LEU A 343 8.66 9.79 11.99
C LEU A 343 8.58 8.46 11.22
N LEU A 344 8.69 7.34 11.93
CA LEU A 344 8.84 6.00 11.34
C LEU A 344 7.64 5.12 11.70
N HIS A 345 6.96 4.59 10.69
CA HIS A 345 5.72 3.82 10.84
C HIS A 345 5.99 2.31 10.73
N GLY A 346 4.97 1.48 10.96
CA GLY A 346 5.07 0.03 10.76
C GLY A 346 5.27 -0.37 9.30
N HIS A 347 4.89 0.48 8.35
CA HIS A 347 5.01 0.18 6.91
C HIS A 347 5.62 1.32 6.09
N GLU A 348 6.41 0.99 5.06
CA GLU A 348 7.09 1.97 4.19
C GLU A 348 6.12 2.98 3.56
N PRO A 349 4.95 2.58 3.03
CA PRO A 349 4.04 3.55 2.43
C PRO A 349 3.50 4.55 3.45
N LEU A 350 3.36 4.15 4.71
CA LEU A 350 2.95 5.06 5.77
C LEU A 350 4.09 6.02 6.11
N THR A 351 5.31 5.52 6.31
CA THR A 351 6.51 6.35 6.51
C THR A 351 6.68 7.38 5.39
N ARG A 352 6.44 6.99 4.14
CA ARG A 352 6.58 7.86 2.96
C ARG A 352 5.44 8.88 2.84
N ASN A 353 4.19 8.47 3.08
CA ASN A 353 3.03 9.34 2.88
C ASN A 353 2.77 10.24 4.10
N PHE A 354 3.04 9.77 5.32
CA PHE A 354 2.69 10.43 6.57
C PHE A 354 3.92 10.97 7.32
N ALA A 355 4.88 11.53 6.59
CA ALA A 355 6.26 11.69 7.05
C ALA A 355 6.54 12.86 8.02
N SER A 356 5.62 13.82 8.23
CA SER A 356 5.93 15.05 8.98
C SER A 356 4.81 15.52 9.90
N ALA A 357 5.20 16.05 11.05
CA ALA A 357 4.29 16.65 12.03
C ALA A 357 3.49 17.83 11.45
N THR A 358 4.13 18.67 10.62
CA THR A 358 3.45 19.82 9.99
C THR A 358 2.35 19.37 9.03
N MET A 359 2.62 18.36 8.20
CA MET A 359 1.61 17.80 7.30
C MET A 359 0.47 17.15 8.09
N LEU A 360 0.79 16.39 9.14
CA LEU A 360 -0.22 15.74 10.00
C LEU A 360 -1.13 16.77 10.70
N ALA A 361 -0.59 17.91 11.13
CA ALA A 361 -1.38 19.00 11.70
C ALA A 361 -2.43 19.52 10.70
N GLN A 362 -2.05 19.71 9.43
CA GLN A 362 -2.99 20.12 8.39
C GLN A 362 -3.98 19.00 8.06
N LEU A 363 -3.51 17.75 7.95
CA LEU A 363 -4.35 16.58 7.69
C LEU A 363 -5.43 16.43 8.76
N LYS A 364 -5.10 16.66 10.04
CA LYS A 364 -6.08 16.67 11.13
C LYS A 364 -7.21 17.67 10.90
N ILE A 365 -6.90 18.89 10.48
CA ILE A 365 -7.90 19.92 10.16
C ILE A 365 -8.83 19.43 9.04
N ASP A 366 -8.22 18.89 7.98
CA ASP A 366 -8.93 18.40 6.80
C ASP A 366 -9.83 17.19 7.12
N LEU A 367 -9.38 16.28 8.00
CA LEU A 367 -10.13 15.13 8.48
C LEU A 367 -11.28 15.53 9.43
N VAL A 368 -11.08 16.55 10.27
CA VAL A 368 -12.16 17.10 11.11
C VAL A 368 -13.26 17.70 10.23
N TRP A 369 -12.90 18.46 9.20
CA TRP A 369 -13.86 18.97 8.22
C TRP A 369 -14.60 17.83 7.51
N LEU A 370 -13.88 16.80 7.05
CA LEU A 370 -14.49 15.64 6.39
C LEU A 370 -15.51 14.96 7.30
N ARG A 371 -15.16 14.76 8.59
CA ARG A 371 -16.09 14.21 9.59
C ARG A 371 -17.37 15.02 9.68
N GLU A 372 -17.28 16.34 9.73
CA GLU A 372 -18.48 17.21 9.80
C GLU A 372 -19.37 17.07 8.56
N GLN A 373 -18.77 16.98 7.36
CA GLN A 373 -19.52 16.80 6.13
C GLN A 373 -20.22 15.43 6.09
N VAL A 374 -19.51 14.36 6.43
CA VAL A 374 -20.06 12.99 6.44
C VAL A 374 -21.19 12.88 7.46
N LEU A 375 -21.00 13.36 8.69
CA LEU A 375 -22.05 13.32 9.72
C LEU A 375 -23.26 14.16 9.35
N THR A 376 -23.07 15.27 8.63
CA THR A 376 -24.19 16.07 8.11
C THR A 376 -24.97 15.32 7.03
N ALA A 377 -24.28 14.65 6.13
CA ALA A 377 -24.89 13.81 5.10
C ALA A 377 -25.67 12.62 5.71
N VAL A 378 -25.07 11.93 6.69
CA VAL A 378 -25.73 10.84 7.43
C VAL A 378 -27.01 11.31 8.11
N ARG A 379 -26.99 12.48 8.79
CA ARG A 379 -28.21 13.04 9.42
C ARG A 379 -29.30 13.40 8.41
N ARG A 380 -28.94 13.70 7.15
CA ARG A 380 -29.90 13.94 6.07
C ARG A 380 -30.49 12.64 5.50
N GLY A 381 -29.89 11.50 5.82
CA GLY A 381 -30.26 10.19 5.25
C GLY A 381 -29.65 9.94 3.88
N ASP A 382 -28.52 10.58 3.57
CA ASP A 382 -27.81 10.30 2.32
C ASP A 382 -27.25 8.89 2.30
N GLU A 383 -27.35 8.23 1.15
CA GLU A 383 -26.71 6.93 0.91
C GLU A 383 -25.18 7.07 0.92
N ARG A 384 -24.48 6.02 1.38
CA ARG A 384 -23.00 6.01 1.42
C ARG A 384 -22.39 6.35 0.05
N ALA A 385 -22.91 5.74 -1.02
CA ALA A 385 -22.44 5.99 -2.37
C ALA A 385 -22.54 7.47 -2.78
N ALA A 386 -23.60 8.17 -2.37
CA ALA A 386 -23.78 9.59 -2.66
C ALA A 386 -22.72 10.44 -1.93
N ILE A 387 -22.32 10.06 -0.71
CA ILE A 387 -21.28 10.76 0.06
C ILE A 387 -19.91 10.62 -0.62
N HIS A 388 -19.56 9.42 -1.11
CA HIS A 388 -18.34 9.22 -1.90
C HIS A 388 -18.36 10.07 -3.19
N GLN A 389 -19.49 10.05 -3.91
CA GLN A 389 -19.69 10.77 -5.18
C GLN A 389 -19.71 12.29 -5.02
N ALA A 390 -19.97 12.81 -3.81
CA ALA A 390 -19.92 14.24 -3.52
C ALA A 390 -18.52 14.85 -3.67
N ASN A 391 -17.47 14.02 -3.81
CA ASN A 391 -16.08 14.45 -3.98
C ASN A 391 -15.66 15.52 -2.95
N LEU A 392 -15.88 15.20 -1.67
CA LEU A 392 -15.64 16.08 -0.53
C LEU A 392 -14.15 16.47 -0.45
N ILE A 393 -13.85 17.72 -0.80
CA ILE A 393 -12.52 18.34 -0.69
C ILE A 393 -12.60 19.53 0.29
N PRO A 394 -11.74 19.58 1.32
CA PRO A 394 -11.72 20.68 2.27
C PRO A 394 -11.42 22.00 1.55
N PRO A 395 -12.14 23.10 1.84
CA PRO A 395 -11.88 24.40 1.23
C PRO A 395 -10.44 24.91 1.46
N SER A 396 -9.82 24.52 2.59
CA SER A 396 -8.44 24.85 2.95
C SER A 396 -7.39 24.06 2.19
N LEU A 397 -7.73 22.90 1.60
CA LEU A 397 -6.75 21.93 1.13
C LEU A 397 -5.76 22.58 0.15
N LEU A 398 -6.26 23.21 -0.92
CA LEU A 398 -5.41 23.82 -1.95
C LEU A 398 -4.72 25.12 -1.52
N GLY A 399 -5.11 25.70 -0.37
CA GLY A 399 -4.45 26.87 0.22
C GLY A 399 -3.34 26.50 1.21
N GLY A 400 -3.23 25.23 1.58
CA GLY A 400 -2.26 24.70 2.54
C GLY A 400 -0.96 24.20 1.89
N GLN A 401 -0.28 23.31 2.60
CA GLN A 401 0.95 22.68 2.12
C GLN A 401 0.63 21.58 1.10
N PRO A 402 1.29 21.53 -0.09
CA PRO A 402 0.99 20.52 -1.10
C PRO A 402 1.26 19.07 -0.71
N ASP A 403 2.06 18.83 0.33
CA ASP A 403 2.40 17.50 0.82
C ASP A 403 1.22 16.77 1.48
N VAL A 404 0.18 17.49 1.94
CA VAL A 404 -1.03 16.91 2.54
C VAL A 404 -2.02 16.35 1.52
N TYR A 405 -1.89 16.70 0.23
CA TYR A 405 -2.89 16.35 -0.79
C TYR A 405 -3.03 14.83 -0.92
N GLN A 406 -1.91 14.14 -1.10
CA GLN A 406 -1.89 12.69 -1.26
C GLN A 406 -2.36 11.97 0.02
N PRO A 407 -1.85 12.30 1.22
CA PRO A 407 -2.37 11.81 2.50
C PRO A 407 -3.89 11.93 2.64
N TYR A 408 -4.45 13.10 2.35
CA TYR A 408 -5.90 13.31 2.43
C TYR A 408 -6.65 12.39 1.47
N PHE A 409 -6.21 12.27 0.21
CA PHE A 409 -6.86 11.37 -0.76
C PHE A 409 -6.76 9.89 -0.39
N ILE A 410 -5.66 9.47 0.25
CA ILE A 410 -5.48 8.09 0.73
C ILE A 410 -6.49 7.76 1.84
N LEU A 411 -6.71 8.68 2.79
CA LEU A 411 -7.61 8.46 3.93
C LEU A 411 -9.09 8.69 3.60
N ARG A 412 -9.40 9.63 2.70
CA ARG A 412 -10.75 10.17 2.50
C ARG A 412 -11.82 9.09 2.37
N GLU A 413 -11.63 8.14 1.47
CA GLU A 413 -12.65 7.13 1.17
C GLU A 413 -12.95 6.26 2.40
N HIS A 414 -11.91 5.81 3.09
CA HIS A 414 -12.04 4.93 4.24
C HIS A 414 -12.54 5.64 5.49
N VAL A 415 -12.20 6.92 5.67
CA VAL A 415 -12.78 7.75 6.72
C VAL A 415 -14.29 7.93 6.49
N ILE A 416 -14.72 8.12 5.24
CA ILE A 416 -16.15 8.15 4.89
C ILE A 416 -16.80 6.81 5.26
N ASP A 417 -16.23 5.68 4.83
CA ASP A 417 -16.74 4.34 5.11
C ASP A 417 -16.87 4.09 6.62
N ARG A 418 -15.81 4.38 7.39
CA ARG A 418 -15.77 4.17 8.84
C ARG A 418 -16.81 5.03 9.56
N LEU A 419 -16.84 6.33 9.27
CA LEU A 419 -17.80 7.24 9.90
C LEU A 419 -19.23 6.85 9.55
N TYR A 420 -19.49 6.44 8.30
CA TYR A 420 -20.80 5.96 7.91
C TYR A 420 -21.18 4.70 8.68
N GLN A 421 -20.31 3.69 8.73
CA GLN A 421 -20.54 2.44 9.47
C GLN A 421 -20.82 2.67 10.96
N GLN A 422 -20.12 3.60 11.60
CA GLN A 422 -20.29 3.91 13.03
C GLN A 422 -21.55 4.73 13.34
N ASN A 423 -22.13 5.38 12.33
CA ASN A 423 -23.25 6.32 12.53
C ASN A 423 -24.55 5.88 11.82
N VAL A 424 -24.48 4.85 10.98
CA VAL A 424 -25.61 4.24 10.30
C VAL A 424 -25.75 2.82 10.83
N GLY A 425 -26.93 2.51 11.37
CA GLY A 425 -27.23 1.18 11.87
C GLY A 425 -27.23 0.12 10.74
N TYR A 426 -27.48 -1.13 11.11
CA TYR A 426 -27.49 -2.24 10.13
C TYR A 426 -28.58 -2.12 9.06
N TRP A 427 -29.59 -1.25 9.23
CA TRP A 427 -30.52 -0.86 8.16
C TRP A 427 -30.14 0.50 7.59
N GLN A 428 -29.83 0.51 6.30
CA GLN A 428 -29.34 1.68 5.58
C GLN A 428 -30.45 2.32 4.70
N PRO A 429 -30.30 3.61 4.30
CA PRO A 429 -31.31 4.32 3.51
C PRO A 429 -31.58 3.73 2.11
N ASP A 430 -30.63 2.97 1.56
CA ASP A 430 -30.68 2.31 0.25
C ASP A 430 -31.22 0.87 0.29
N LEU A 431 -31.95 0.54 1.36
CA LEU A 431 -32.47 -0.80 1.68
C LEU A 431 -31.40 -1.85 2.01
N GLU A 432 -30.11 -1.46 2.08
CA GLU A 432 -29.07 -2.39 2.50
C GLU A 432 -29.30 -2.84 3.96
N GLY A 433 -29.19 -4.15 4.16
CA GLY A 433 -29.39 -4.80 5.46
C GLY A 433 -30.84 -5.13 5.84
N LEU A 434 -31.84 -4.73 5.04
CA LEU A 434 -33.23 -5.19 5.22
C LEU A 434 -33.43 -6.63 4.75
N GLU A 435 -32.91 -6.94 3.57
CA GLU A 435 -32.96 -8.26 2.94
C GLU A 435 -31.54 -8.78 2.69
N HIS A 436 -31.36 -10.11 2.71
CA HIS A 436 -30.04 -10.75 2.63
C HIS A 436 -29.84 -11.56 1.35
N LEU A 437 -30.07 -10.92 0.20
CA LEU A 437 -29.91 -11.55 -1.12
C LEU A 437 -28.44 -11.93 -1.39
N GLY A 438 -28.21 -13.22 -1.61
CA GLY A 438 -26.90 -13.81 -1.85
C GLY A 438 -26.47 -13.81 -3.32
N ARG A 439 -25.31 -14.40 -3.59
CA ARG A 439 -24.80 -14.56 -4.96
C ARG A 439 -25.70 -15.44 -5.82
N ALA A 440 -26.34 -16.46 -5.22
CA ALA A 440 -27.26 -17.35 -5.94
C ALA A 440 -28.51 -16.60 -6.44
N ASP A 441 -29.13 -15.79 -5.58
CA ASP A 441 -30.34 -15.02 -5.94
C ASP A 441 -30.05 -14.02 -7.07
N ARG A 442 -28.90 -13.34 -7.00
CA ARG A 442 -28.47 -12.41 -8.05
C ARG A 442 -28.15 -13.14 -9.35
N ALA A 443 -27.55 -14.33 -9.27
CA ALA A 443 -27.25 -15.14 -10.44
C ALA A 443 -28.53 -15.63 -11.12
N GLU A 444 -29.53 -16.06 -10.35
CA GLU A 444 -30.86 -16.46 -10.84
C GLU A 444 -31.55 -15.29 -11.54
N LEU A 445 -31.55 -14.09 -10.94
CA LEU A 445 -32.08 -12.87 -11.54
C LEU A 445 -31.48 -12.61 -12.94
N PHE A 446 -30.16 -12.65 -13.07
CA PHE A 446 -29.50 -12.36 -14.35
C PHE A 446 -29.68 -13.48 -15.38
N VAL A 447 -29.46 -14.74 -15.00
CA VAL A 447 -29.41 -15.85 -15.96
C VAL A 447 -30.80 -16.37 -16.28
N ASP A 448 -31.62 -16.61 -15.27
CA ASP A 448 -32.88 -17.35 -15.44
C ASP A 448 -34.04 -16.39 -15.75
N TYR A 449 -34.09 -15.20 -15.13
CA TYR A 449 -35.14 -14.21 -15.41
C TYR A 449 -34.81 -13.23 -16.54
N LEU A 450 -33.56 -12.76 -16.64
CA LEU A 450 -33.14 -11.81 -17.69
C LEU A 450 -32.49 -12.50 -18.91
N GLY A 451 -32.29 -13.81 -18.86
CA GLY A 451 -31.75 -14.58 -19.98
C GLY A 451 -30.29 -14.25 -20.33
N LEU A 452 -29.48 -13.83 -19.36
CA LEU A 452 -28.07 -13.50 -19.57
C LEU A 452 -27.29 -14.77 -19.99
N SER A 453 -26.80 -14.79 -21.23
CA SER A 453 -25.87 -15.83 -21.71
C SER A 453 -24.41 -15.49 -21.42
N GLU A 454 -23.55 -16.51 -21.43
CA GLU A 454 -22.07 -16.37 -21.31
C GLU A 454 -21.53 -15.31 -22.28
N LYS A 455 -21.95 -15.36 -23.55
CA LYS A 455 -21.50 -14.42 -24.58
C LYS A 455 -21.92 -12.97 -24.30
N GLN A 456 -23.11 -12.77 -23.73
CA GLN A 456 -23.58 -11.44 -23.33
C GLN A 456 -22.82 -10.94 -22.10
N LEU A 457 -22.56 -11.82 -21.12
CA LEU A 457 -21.77 -11.49 -19.94
C LEU A 457 -20.38 -11.00 -20.34
N VAL A 458 -19.63 -11.79 -21.10
CA VAL A 458 -18.26 -11.45 -21.53
C VAL A 458 -18.24 -10.14 -22.31
N ARG A 459 -19.11 -9.98 -23.32
CA ARG A 459 -19.19 -8.74 -24.10
C ARG A 459 -19.48 -7.51 -23.22
N THR A 460 -20.36 -7.67 -22.23
CA THR A 460 -20.73 -6.56 -21.34
C THR A 460 -19.57 -6.20 -20.41
N VAL A 461 -18.91 -7.21 -19.84
CA VAL A 461 -17.72 -7.04 -18.99
C VAL A 461 -16.58 -6.37 -19.75
N GLU A 462 -16.28 -6.82 -20.97
CA GLU A 462 -15.26 -6.22 -21.84
C GLU A 462 -15.57 -4.77 -22.17
N ARG A 463 -16.84 -4.46 -22.46
CA ARG A 463 -17.28 -3.08 -22.70
C ARG A 463 -17.13 -2.20 -21.45
N LEU A 464 -17.56 -2.69 -20.29
CA LEU A 464 -17.41 -1.98 -19.02
C LEU A 464 -15.93 -1.72 -18.71
N ALA A 465 -15.06 -2.70 -18.94
CA ALA A 465 -13.61 -2.54 -18.79
C ALA A 465 -13.03 -1.51 -19.78
N ALA A 466 -13.47 -1.53 -21.04
CA ALA A 466 -13.06 -0.53 -22.03
C ALA A 466 -13.53 0.90 -21.65
N ASP A 467 -14.68 1.01 -21.01
CA ASP A 467 -15.24 2.27 -20.48
C ASP A 467 -14.63 2.69 -19.12
N GLY A 468 -13.67 1.92 -18.58
CA GLY A 468 -13.02 2.20 -17.29
C GLY A 468 -13.87 1.90 -16.04
N LYS A 469 -14.98 1.18 -16.20
CA LYS A 469 -15.94 0.84 -15.13
C LYS A 469 -15.64 -0.51 -14.50
N TYR A 470 -14.44 -0.65 -13.95
CA TYR A 470 -13.93 -1.94 -13.46
C TYR A 470 -14.70 -2.49 -12.26
N GLU A 471 -15.13 -1.63 -11.34
CA GLU A 471 -15.91 -2.03 -10.17
C GLU A 471 -17.25 -2.63 -10.58
N LEU A 472 -17.94 -1.98 -11.53
CA LEU A 472 -19.21 -2.48 -12.06
C LEU A 472 -19.03 -3.78 -12.83
N ALA A 473 -17.94 -3.90 -13.60
CA ALA A 473 -17.60 -5.14 -14.28
C ALA A 473 -17.34 -6.29 -13.28
N ALA A 474 -16.62 -6.02 -12.18
CA ALA A 474 -16.37 -6.98 -11.12
C ALA A 474 -17.66 -7.36 -10.37
N SER A 475 -18.54 -6.40 -10.05
CA SER A 475 -19.84 -6.68 -9.44
C SER A 475 -20.69 -7.59 -10.32
N LEU A 476 -20.78 -7.33 -11.63
CA LEU A 476 -21.50 -8.19 -12.57
C LEU A 476 -20.92 -9.62 -12.58
N LEU A 477 -19.59 -9.76 -12.60
CA LEU A 477 -18.93 -11.06 -12.52
C LEU A 477 -19.20 -11.79 -11.20
N GLU A 478 -19.18 -11.09 -10.06
CA GLU A 478 -19.47 -11.71 -8.76
C GLU A 478 -20.96 -12.07 -8.59
N TRP A 479 -21.86 -11.35 -9.28
CA TRP A 479 -23.31 -11.60 -9.24
C TRP A 479 -23.76 -12.73 -10.16
N SER A 480 -23.14 -12.92 -11.34
CA SER A 480 -23.59 -13.91 -12.31
C SER A 480 -22.55 -14.96 -12.70
N GLY A 481 -21.27 -14.74 -12.41
CA GLY A 481 -20.16 -15.54 -12.92
C GLY A 481 -20.14 -16.99 -12.44
N SER A 482 -20.72 -17.28 -11.27
CA SER A 482 -20.81 -18.66 -10.74
C SER A 482 -21.58 -19.61 -11.65
N ARG A 483 -22.54 -19.10 -12.44
CA ARG A 483 -23.30 -19.89 -13.43
C ARG A 483 -22.48 -20.24 -14.67
N PHE A 484 -21.28 -19.67 -14.80
CA PHE A 484 -20.37 -19.85 -15.93
C PHE A 484 -18.94 -20.21 -15.46
N GLU A 485 -18.79 -20.85 -14.31
CA GLU A 485 -17.49 -21.08 -13.66
C GLU A 485 -16.51 -21.92 -14.49
N HIS A 486 -17.02 -22.77 -15.39
CA HIS A 486 -16.20 -23.57 -16.31
C HIS A 486 -15.84 -22.85 -17.62
N SER A 487 -16.34 -21.63 -17.82
CA SER A 487 -16.04 -20.86 -19.03
C SER A 487 -14.67 -20.21 -18.96
N THR A 488 -13.79 -20.61 -19.88
CA THR A 488 -12.49 -19.95 -20.09
C THR A 488 -12.65 -18.48 -20.48
N SER A 489 -13.71 -18.13 -21.22
CA SER A 489 -13.93 -16.76 -21.67
C SER A 489 -14.32 -15.85 -20.50
N VAL A 490 -15.16 -16.34 -19.59
CA VAL A 490 -15.50 -15.64 -18.34
C VAL A 490 -14.31 -15.55 -17.40
N ALA A 491 -13.51 -16.62 -17.28
CA ALA A 491 -12.28 -16.60 -16.48
C ALA A 491 -11.27 -15.55 -16.98
N ASN A 492 -11.07 -15.45 -18.30
CA ASN A 492 -10.20 -14.44 -18.91
C ASN A 492 -10.72 -13.01 -18.69
N ALA A 493 -12.03 -12.80 -18.86
CA ALA A 493 -12.66 -11.50 -18.60
C ALA A 493 -12.53 -11.11 -17.11
N LYS A 494 -12.75 -12.06 -16.20
CA LYS A 494 -12.54 -11.88 -14.76
C LYS A 494 -11.10 -11.50 -14.45
N ARG A 495 -10.12 -12.22 -15.01
CA ARG A 495 -8.70 -11.91 -14.82
C ARG A 495 -8.37 -10.49 -15.24
N LEU A 496 -8.79 -10.07 -16.44
CA LEU A 496 -8.54 -8.71 -16.92
C LEU A 496 -9.15 -7.64 -16.02
N VAL A 497 -10.39 -7.82 -15.56
CA VAL A 497 -11.07 -6.85 -14.68
C VAL A 497 -10.33 -6.68 -13.36
N TYR A 498 -9.96 -7.77 -12.69
CA TYR A 498 -9.25 -7.67 -11.40
C TYR A 498 -7.84 -7.13 -11.55
N LEU A 499 -7.14 -7.44 -12.65
CA LEU A 499 -5.87 -6.78 -12.96
C LEU A 499 -6.04 -5.27 -13.14
N LYS A 500 -7.12 -4.82 -13.79
CA LYS A 500 -7.42 -3.38 -13.95
C LYS A 500 -7.77 -2.71 -12.62
N LEU A 501 -8.44 -3.42 -11.71
CA LEU A 501 -8.64 -2.94 -10.35
C LEU A 501 -7.33 -2.85 -9.56
N MET A 502 -6.44 -3.83 -9.68
CA MET A 502 -5.08 -3.74 -9.13
C MET A 502 -4.35 -2.51 -9.68
N GLU A 503 -4.33 -2.33 -11.01
CA GLU A 503 -3.72 -1.17 -11.68
C GLU A 503 -4.26 0.16 -11.16
N LYS A 504 -5.56 0.25 -10.91
CA LYS A 504 -6.23 1.44 -10.37
C LYS A 504 -5.78 1.77 -8.95
N HIS A 505 -5.65 0.78 -8.08
CA HIS A 505 -5.50 0.97 -6.63
C HIS A 505 -4.06 0.89 -6.12
N GLN A 506 -3.12 0.38 -6.93
CA GLN A 506 -1.74 0.05 -6.56
C GLN A 506 -0.88 1.12 -5.85
N ASN A 507 -1.29 2.40 -5.86
CA ASN A 507 -0.55 3.50 -5.22
C ASN A 507 -1.33 4.19 -4.08
N THR A 508 -2.60 3.87 -3.89
CA THR A 508 -3.50 4.58 -2.97
C THR A 508 -4.18 3.66 -1.97
N ASP A 509 -4.37 2.39 -2.32
CA ASP A 509 -5.08 1.41 -1.51
C ASP A 509 -4.45 0.03 -1.68
N PRO A 510 -3.37 -0.27 -0.93
CA PRO A 510 -2.75 -1.58 -0.97
C PRO A 510 -3.66 -2.74 -0.56
N PHE A 511 -4.66 -2.52 0.31
CA PHE A 511 -5.51 -3.62 0.77
C PHE A 511 -6.45 -4.06 -0.35
N LYS A 512 -7.03 -3.11 -1.10
CA LYS A 512 -7.73 -3.41 -2.36
C LYS A 512 -6.81 -4.13 -3.33
N TYR A 513 -5.56 -3.70 -3.49
CA TYR A 513 -4.60 -4.36 -4.36
C TYR A 513 -4.41 -5.85 -3.99
N ILE A 514 -4.15 -6.15 -2.71
CA ILE A 514 -3.99 -7.51 -2.18
C ILE A 514 -5.23 -8.36 -2.44
N ILE A 515 -6.42 -7.85 -2.06
CA ILE A 515 -7.69 -8.56 -2.22
C ILE A 515 -7.97 -8.86 -3.70
N TYR A 516 -7.74 -7.89 -4.59
CA TYR A 516 -7.95 -8.08 -6.02
C TYR A 516 -6.92 -9.04 -6.62
N SER A 517 -5.67 -9.02 -6.16
CA SER A 517 -4.67 -10.03 -6.52
C SER A 517 -5.14 -11.43 -6.14
N GLY A 518 -5.61 -11.59 -4.90
CA GLY A 518 -6.13 -12.86 -4.38
C GLY A 518 -7.35 -13.38 -5.12
N LYS A 519 -8.22 -12.50 -5.67
CA LYS A 519 -9.39 -12.91 -6.47
C LYS A 519 -9.06 -13.65 -7.76
N ILE A 520 -7.83 -13.51 -8.24
CA ILE A 520 -7.33 -14.11 -9.49
C ILE A 520 -6.02 -14.88 -9.30
N SER A 521 -5.57 -15.03 -8.06
CA SER A 521 -4.27 -15.64 -7.69
C SER A 521 -3.09 -15.01 -8.45
N GLU A 522 -3.17 -13.71 -8.72
CA GLU A 522 -2.09 -13.00 -9.40
C GLU A 522 -0.93 -12.80 -8.42
N GLN A 523 0.29 -13.05 -8.90
CA GLN A 523 1.51 -12.80 -8.15
C GLN A 523 2.25 -11.63 -8.79
N THR A 524 2.91 -10.85 -7.95
CA THR A 524 3.70 -9.69 -8.37
C THR A 524 5.12 -9.89 -7.85
N PRO A 525 6.09 -10.24 -8.71
CA PRO A 525 7.45 -10.50 -8.28
C PRO A 525 8.06 -9.27 -7.60
N GLN A 526 8.81 -9.50 -6.52
CA GLN A 526 9.53 -8.44 -5.84
C GLN A 526 10.58 -7.80 -6.77
N LEU A 527 10.65 -6.47 -6.72
CA LEU A 527 11.68 -5.74 -7.41
C LEU A 527 13.05 -6.10 -6.83
N ALA A 528 14.02 -6.38 -7.71
CA ALA A 528 15.41 -6.51 -7.29
C ALA A 528 15.90 -5.16 -6.75
N SER A 529 16.54 -5.17 -5.58
CA SER A 529 17.22 -3.98 -5.07
C SER A 529 18.26 -3.54 -6.10
N GLY A 530 18.22 -2.26 -6.48
CA GLY A 530 19.18 -1.66 -7.39
C GLY A 530 20.48 -1.30 -6.67
N GLN A 531 21.11 -2.27 -6.01
CA GLN A 531 22.49 -2.28 -5.53
C GLN A 531 22.78 -3.62 -4.86
#